data_AF-A0A9E5I307-F1
#
_entry.id   AF-A0A9E5I307-F1
#
_cell.length_a   1.000
_cell.length_b   1.000
_cell.length_c   1.000
_cell.angle_alpha   90.00
_cell.angle_beta   90.00
_cell.angle_gamma   90.00
#
_symmetry.space_group_name_H-M   'P 1'
#
loop_
_entity.id
_entity.type
_entity.pdbx_description
1 polymer ?
#
loop_
_entity_poly.entity_id
_entity_poly.type
_entity_poly.pdbx_seq_one_letter_code
_entity_poly.pdbx_strand_id
1 'polypeptide(L)'
;ACVTFTDGKQIGAVLDRNGLRPSRYWVTNDGLVVLASEVGVLDITQDRIARKGRLQPGRMFLVDIEAGRIIEDEEIKNSLADSAPYGEWLHAGIVRLSDLTSREHIVYPHSSVLRRQRAFGYTEEELRIIITPMAKSGIEPIGSMGTDTPIAALSAKPRLLFDYFSQLFAQVTNPPLDAIREELVTSLGGSIGPEHNLLDPGPASCRQISLAFPVIDNDELAKIIHVNADNNHPGLSAYVVSGLFPIAEGGEGLRQRIEEIRQEVSTAIADGARIIVLSDRDGDAENAPIPSLLLTSAVHHHLIREKTRTKVGLVVETGEVREVHHVALLIGYGAAAVNPYLAMETAEDLVLQGVITDVTPEKAVKNLIKSLGKGVLKVMSKMGISTIASYTGAQVFEAIGLSKDLIDE
;
A
#
# COMPACT_ATOMS: atom_id res chain seq x y z
N ALA A 1 -14.82 9.69 -11.58
CA ALA A 1 -16.18 9.18 -11.82
C ALA A 1 -17.21 10.26 -11.49
N CYS A 2 -18.32 10.29 -12.23
CA CYS A 2 -19.54 10.98 -11.82
C CYS A 2 -20.62 9.90 -11.74
N VAL A 3 -21.11 9.63 -10.55
CA VAL A 3 -22.09 8.55 -10.30
C VAL A 3 -23.42 9.20 -9.98
N THR A 4 -24.45 8.87 -10.76
CA THR A 4 -25.85 9.20 -10.45
C THR A 4 -26.53 7.95 -9.91
N PHE A 5 -27.32 8.10 -8.84
CA PHE A 5 -27.89 6.97 -8.10
C PHE A 5 -29.28 7.29 -7.56
N THR A 6 -30.04 6.25 -7.24
CA THR A 6 -31.35 6.36 -6.59
C THR A 6 -31.68 5.08 -5.85
N ASP A 7 -32.41 5.20 -4.75
CA ASP A 7 -33.03 4.09 -4.01
C ASP A 7 -34.55 4.02 -4.22
N GLY A 8 -35.09 4.82 -5.15
CA GLY A 8 -36.52 4.97 -5.43
C GLY A 8 -37.23 6.08 -4.63
N LYS A 9 -36.61 6.60 -3.56
CA LYS A 9 -37.13 7.72 -2.75
C LYS A 9 -36.26 8.96 -2.87
N GLN A 10 -34.96 8.76 -2.98
CA GLN A 10 -33.96 9.78 -3.14
C GLN A 10 -33.24 9.59 -4.47
N ILE A 11 -32.86 10.70 -5.09
CA ILE A 11 -32.05 10.73 -6.30
C ILE A 11 -30.84 11.59 -6.02
N GLY A 12 -29.65 11.07 -6.30
CA GLY A 12 -28.42 11.77 -6.01
C GLY A 12 -27.36 11.64 -7.08
N ALA A 13 -26.33 12.46 -6.93
CA ALA A 13 -25.12 12.40 -7.72
C ALA A 13 -23.90 12.72 -6.85
N VAL A 14 -22.79 12.04 -7.12
CA VAL A 14 -21.51 12.27 -6.44
C VAL A 14 -20.37 12.21 -7.44
N LEU A 15 -19.38 13.08 -7.24
CA LEU A 15 -18.12 13.04 -7.98
C LEU A 15 -17.06 12.27 -7.21
N ASP A 16 -16.10 11.72 -7.95
CA ASP A 16 -14.88 11.21 -7.34
C ASP A 16 -14.12 12.31 -6.58
N ARG A 17 -13.17 11.89 -5.76
CA ARG A 17 -12.39 12.76 -4.88
C ARG A 17 -11.63 13.89 -5.61
N ASN A 18 -11.32 13.71 -6.90
CA ASN A 18 -10.59 14.68 -7.71
C ASN A 18 -11.54 15.46 -8.66
N GLY A 19 -12.81 15.04 -8.76
CA GLY A 19 -13.81 15.64 -9.65
C GLY A 19 -13.41 15.61 -11.12
N LEU A 20 -12.86 14.49 -11.59
CA LEU A 20 -12.34 14.34 -12.96
C LEU A 20 -13.43 14.35 -14.04
N ARG A 21 -14.71 14.31 -13.66
CA ARG A 21 -15.84 14.35 -14.59
C ARG A 21 -16.72 15.57 -14.30
N PRO A 22 -17.21 16.27 -15.35
CA PRO A 22 -18.09 17.39 -15.17
C PRO A 22 -19.48 16.92 -14.73
N SER A 23 -20.11 17.69 -13.84
CA SER A 23 -21.50 17.51 -13.43
C SER A 23 -22.09 18.86 -13.05
N ARG A 24 -23.17 19.24 -13.74
CA ARG A 24 -23.85 20.54 -13.64
C ARG A 24 -25.31 20.29 -13.33
N TYR A 25 -25.91 21.16 -12.52
CA TYR A 25 -27.34 21.08 -12.23
C TYR A 25 -28.04 22.42 -12.35
N TRP A 26 -29.30 22.38 -12.80
CA TRP A 26 -30.25 23.49 -12.80
C TRP A 26 -31.46 23.12 -11.94
N VAL A 27 -31.96 24.11 -11.21
CA VAL A 27 -33.22 24.02 -10.46
C VAL A 27 -34.13 25.10 -10.99
N THR A 28 -35.34 24.72 -11.40
CA THR A 28 -36.34 25.66 -11.90
C THR A 28 -37.25 26.17 -10.78
N ASN A 29 -37.98 27.25 -11.04
CA ASN A 29 -38.92 27.86 -10.10
C ASN A 29 -40.09 26.93 -9.74
N ASP A 30 -40.45 25.99 -10.62
CA ASP A 30 -41.48 24.97 -10.43
C ASP A 30 -40.94 23.65 -9.81
N GLY A 31 -39.68 23.63 -9.37
CA GLY A 31 -39.09 22.53 -8.61
C GLY A 31 -38.50 21.39 -9.45
N LEU A 32 -38.42 21.53 -10.77
CA LEU A 32 -37.70 20.58 -11.63
C LEU A 32 -36.18 20.72 -11.41
N VAL A 33 -35.54 19.58 -11.14
CA VAL A 33 -34.09 19.47 -11.03
C VAL A 33 -33.55 18.73 -12.24
N VAL A 34 -32.60 19.36 -12.95
CA VAL A 34 -31.92 18.77 -14.10
C VAL A 34 -30.44 18.67 -13.77
N LEU A 35 -29.89 17.46 -13.76
CA LEU A 35 -28.45 17.22 -13.57
C LEU A 35 -27.90 16.48 -14.79
N ALA A 36 -26.80 17.00 -15.35
CA ALA A 36 -26.16 16.43 -16.53
C ALA A 36 -24.65 16.73 -16.56
N SER A 37 -23.92 16.03 -17.42
CA SER A 37 -22.48 16.28 -17.64
C SER A 37 -22.21 17.65 -18.26
N GLU A 38 -23.19 18.21 -18.96
CA GLU A 38 -23.10 19.49 -19.68
C GLU A 38 -24.30 20.38 -19.36
N VAL A 39 -24.21 21.66 -19.75
CA VAL A 39 -25.30 22.63 -19.62
C VAL A 39 -26.05 22.73 -20.95
N GLY A 40 -27.36 23.01 -20.91
CA GLY A 40 -28.17 23.18 -22.13
C GLY A 40 -28.67 21.89 -22.76
N VAL A 41 -28.68 20.78 -22.00
CA VAL A 41 -29.23 19.49 -22.45
C VAL A 41 -30.76 19.50 -22.63
N LEU A 42 -31.45 20.47 -22.01
CA LEU A 42 -32.88 20.69 -22.13
C LEU A 42 -33.14 22.16 -22.48
N ASP A 43 -34.15 22.38 -23.32
CA ASP A 43 -34.60 23.71 -23.72
C ASP A 43 -35.47 24.34 -22.60
N ILE A 44 -34.81 25.00 -21.66
CA ILE A 44 -35.43 25.68 -20.52
C ILE A 44 -35.06 27.16 -20.58
N THR A 45 -36.07 28.03 -20.61
CA THR A 45 -35.89 29.48 -20.65
C THR A 45 -35.28 30.00 -19.34
N GLN A 46 -34.46 31.06 -19.43
CA GLN A 46 -33.66 31.55 -18.31
C GLN A 46 -34.51 32.10 -17.16
N ASP A 47 -35.68 32.67 -17.46
CA ASP A 47 -36.64 33.21 -16.48
C ASP A 47 -37.22 32.14 -15.56
N ARG A 48 -37.20 30.87 -15.99
CA ARG A 48 -37.66 29.74 -15.18
C ARG A 48 -36.60 29.17 -14.24
N ILE A 49 -35.34 29.61 -14.32
CA ILE A 49 -34.23 29.03 -13.56
C ILE A 49 -34.07 29.74 -12.21
N ALA A 50 -34.27 29.00 -11.12
CA ALA A 50 -34.06 29.47 -9.76
C ALA A 50 -32.58 29.41 -9.35
N ARG A 51 -31.91 28.30 -9.65
CA ARG A 51 -30.51 28.04 -9.24
C ARG A 51 -29.75 27.29 -10.33
N LYS A 52 -28.47 27.64 -10.50
CA LYS A 52 -27.51 26.87 -11.29
C LYS A 52 -26.31 26.53 -10.43
N GLY A 53 -25.80 25.31 -10.58
CA GLY A 53 -24.62 24.87 -9.85
C GLY A 53 -23.82 23.81 -10.60
N ARG A 54 -22.74 23.40 -9.96
CA ARG A 54 -21.92 22.26 -10.36
C ARG A 54 -21.57 21.44 -9.13
N LEU A 55 -21.43 20.13 -9.30
CA LEU A 55 -20.86 19.31 -8.25
C LEU A 55 -19.36 19.61 -8.13
N GLN A 56 -18.87 19.59 -6.90
CA GLN A 56 -17.46 19.79 -6.57
C GLN A 56 -16.88 18.47 -6.06
N PRO A 57 -15.56 18.26 -6.19
CA PRO A 57 -14.91 17.07 -5.63
C PRO A 57 -15.28 16.89 -4.16
N GLY A 58 -15.69 15.67 -3.79
CA GLY A 58 -16.06 15.32 -2.41
C GLY A 58 -17.39 15.90 -1.92
N ARG A 59 -18.20 16.56 -2.76
CA ARG A 59 -19.55 17.01 -2.40
C ARG A 59 -20.63 16.15 -3.04
N MET A 60 -21.69 15.90 -2.29
CA MET A 60 -22.87 15.17 -2.74
C MET A 60 -23.99 16.13 -3.15
N PHE A 61 -24.76 15.73 -4.15
CA PHE A 61 -26.02 16.37 -4.51
C PHE A 61 -27.12 15.34 -4.31
N LEU A 62 -28.13 15.64 -3.49
CA LEU A 62 -29.21 14.71 -3.16
C LEU A 62 -30.55 15.43 -3.20
N VAL A 63 -31.52 14.82 -3.86
CA VAL A 63 -32.92 15.25 -3.90
C VAL A 63 -33.73 14.19 -3.18
N ASP A 64 -34.47 14.60 -2.16
CA ASP A 64 -35.42 13.75 -1.48
C ASP A 64 -36.83 14.03 -2.02
N ILE A 65 -37.42 13.02 -2.65
CA ILE A 65 -38.73 13.15 -3.31
C ILE A 65 -39.84 13.21 -2.25
N GLU A 66 -39.69 12.47 -1.14
CA GLU A 66 -40.69 12.44 -0.06
C GLU A 66 -40.70 13.78 0.71
N ALA A 67 -39.52 14.35 0.97
CA ALA A 67 -39.40 15.68 1.58
C ALA A 67 -39.59 16.84 0.60
N GLY A 68 -39.61 16.57 -0.71
CA GLY A 68 -39.82 17.56 -1.77
C GLY A 68 -38.72 18.64 -1.85
N ARG A 69 -37.48 18.32 -1.44
CA ARG A 69 -36.38 19.30 -1.40
C ARG A 69 -35.01 18.69 -1.73
N ILE A 70 -34.07 19.58 -2.06
CA ILE A 70 -32.65 19.23 -2.13
C ILE A 70 -32.09 19.19 -0.70
N ILE A 71 -31.37 18.12 -0.37
CA ILE A 71 -30.62 17.99 0.88
C ILE A 71 -29.20 18.51 0.62
N GLU A 72 -28.75 19.47 1.42
CA GLU A 72 -27.43 20.07 1.26
C GLU A 72 -26.33 19.13 1.78
N ASP A 73 -25.14 19.19 1.17
CA ASP A 73 -24.01 18.28 1.43
C ASP A 73 -23.61 18.17 2.91
N GLU A 74 -23.64 19.30 3.64
CA GLU A 74 -23.33 19.33 5.08
C GLU A 74 -24.37 18.57 5.91
N GLU A 75 -25.66 18.69 5.56
CA GLU A 75 -26.74 17.99 6.25
C GLU A 75 -26.60 16.47 6.07
N ILE A 76 -26.30 16.02 4.85
CA ILE A 76 -26.06 14.60 4.54
C ILE A 76 -24.90 14.07 5.38
N LYS A 77 -23.76 14.77 5.36
CA LYS A 77 -22.53 14.33 6.04
C LYS A 77 -22.67 14.37 7.55
N ASN A 78 -23.30 15.39 8.11
CA ASN A 78 -23.54 15.48 9.56
C ASN A 78 -24.46 14.35 10.00
N SER A 79 -25.56 14.09 9.28
CA SER A 79 -26.46 12.97 9.61
C SER A 79 -25.75 11.62 9.56
N LEU A 80 -24.82 11.41 8.62
CA LEU A 80 -24.03 10.18 8.54
C LEU A 80 -22.99 10.11 9.66
N ALA A 81 -22.28 11.21 9.94
CA ALA A 81 -21.28 11.28 11.00
C ALA A 81 -21.89 11.06 12.40
N ASP A 82 -23.13 11.51 12.62
CA ASP A 82 -23.86 11.37 13.88
C ASP A 82 -24.60 10.02 14.01
N SER A 83 -24.57 9.18 12.97
CA SER A 83 -25.29 7.89 12.97
C SER A 83 -24.71 6.87 13.97
N ALA A 84 -23.44 7.04 14.35
CA ALA A 84 -22.75 6.24 15.34
C ALA A 84 -21.62 7.04 16.00
N PRO A 85 -21.15 6.67 17.21
CA PRO A 85 -20.08 7.38 17.91
C PRO A 85 -18.70 6.99 17.35
N TYR A 86 -18.45 7.27 16.07
CA TYR A 86 -17.21 6.90 15.37
C TYR A 86 -15.96 7.43 16.06
N GLY A 87 -16.02 8.62 16.66
CA GLY A 87 -14.90 9.19 17.42
C GLY A 87 -14.50 8.34 18.62
N GLU A 88 -15.48 7.78 19.35
CA GLU A 88 -15.24 6.88 20.48
C GLU A 88 -14.67 5.54 20.01
N TRP A 89 -15.20 5.00 18.90
CA TRP A 89 -14.71 3.75 18.31
C TRP A 89 -13.25 3.86 17.87
N LEU A 90 -12.91 4.97 17.20
CA LEU A 90 -11.54 5.26 16.79
C LEU A 90 -10.63 5.41 18.01
N HIS A 91 -11.03 6.20 19.01
CA HIS A 91 -10.21 6.42 20.20
C HIS A 91 -9.93 5.12 20.99
N ALA A 92 -10.92 4.23 21.08
CA ALA A 92 -10.78 2.98 21.83
C ALA A 92 -10.10 1.86 21.02
N GLY A 93 -10.24 1.85 19.69
CA GLY A 93 -9.81 0.73 18.84
C GLY A 93 -8.47 0.94 18.15
N ILE A 94 -8.19 2.15 17.64
CA ILE A 94 -7.05 2.36 16.76
C ILE A 94 -5.76 2.51 17.57
N VAL A 95 -4.74 1.73 17.21
CA VAL A 95 -3.42 1.83 17.83
C VAL A 95 -2.49 2.52 16.85
N ARG A 96 -1.91 3.66 17.24
CA ARG A 96 -0.90 4.31 16.40
C ARG A 96 0.44 3.61 16.62
N LEU A 97 1.14 3.27 15.54
CA LEU A 97 2.45 2.64 15.63
C LEU A 97 3.47 3.47 16.43
N SER A 98 3.36 4.80 16.39
CA SER A 98 4.17 5.73 17.17
C SER A 98 4.03 5.56 18.68
N ASP A 99 2.85 5.10 19.13
CA ASP A 99 2.47 5.06 20.55
C ASP A 99 2.87 3.72 21.20
N LEU A 100 3.28 2.74 20.40
CA LEU A 100 3.78 1.46 20.87
C LEU A 100 5.17 1.59 21.50
N THR A 101 5.40 0.79 22.54
CA THR A 101 6.65 0.76 23.32
C THR A 101 7.88 0.58 22.44
N SER A 102 8.81 1.53 22.53
CA SER A 102 10.09 1.46 21.82
C SER A 102 10.89 0.22 22.20
N ARG A 103 11.62 -0.32 21.21
CA ARG A 103 12.52 -1.46 21.36
C ARG A 103 13.96 -1.02 21.09
N GLU A 104 14.92 -1.83 21.51
CA GLU A 104 16.33 -1.54 21.27
C GLU A 104 16.65 -1.70 19.78
N HIS A 105 17.32 -0.69 19.24
CA HIS A 105 17.83 -0.71 17.88
C HIS A 105 19.09 -1.58 17.81
N ILE A 106 19.10 -2.56 16.89
CA ILE A 106 20.22 -3.50 16.74
C ILE A 106 21.07 -3.09 15.55
N VAL A 107 22.33 -2.74 15.81
CA VAL A 107 23.32 -2.42 14.78
C VAL A 107 24.16 -3.66 14.46
N TYR A 108 24.23 -4.02 13.18
CA TYR A 108 25.01 -5.16 12.73
C TYR A 108 26.42 -4.75 12.28
N PRO A 109 27.46 -5.58 12.52
CA PRO A 109 28.79 -5.32 11.99
C PRO A 109 28.83 -5.32 10.46
N HIS A 110 29.71 -4.51 9.87
CA HIS A 110 29.93 -4.42 8.43
C HIS A 110 30.05 -5.80 7.73
N SER A 111 30.83 -6.72 8.31
CA SER A 111 31.02 -8.07 7.75
C SER A 111 29.72 -8.87 7.62
N SER A 112 28.77 -8.67 8.54
CA SER A 112 27.44 -9.30 8.50
C SER A 112 26.57 -8.68 7.41
N VAL A 113 26.59 -7.36 7.30
CA VAL A 113 25.84 -6.63 6.25
C VAL A 113 26.35 -7.03 4.87
N LEU A 114 27.67 -7.04 4.66
CA LEU A 114 28.29 -7.44 3.40
C LEU A 114 27.97 -8.89 3.01
N ARG A 115 27.94 -9.81 3.98
CA ARG A 115 27.57 -11.21 3.72
C ARG A 115 26.12 -11.32 3.22
N ARG A 116 25.20 -10.62 3.87
CA ARG A 116 23.77 -10.62 3.49
C ARG A 116 23.55 -9.90 2.16
N GLN A 117 24.22 -8.78 1.91
CA GLN A 117 24.24 -8.11 0.61
C GLN A 117 24.59 -9.07 -0.53
N ARG A 118 25.63 -9.89 -0.35
CA ARG A 118 26.01 -10.91 -1.35
C ARG A 118 24.94 -11.98 -1.53
N ALA A 119 24.33 -12.46 -0.45
CA ALA A 119 23.25 -13.45 -0.52
C ALA A 119 22.04 -12.93 -1.31
N PHE A 120 21.68 -11.66 -1.14
CA PHE A 120 20.60 -10.99 -1.86
C PHE A 120 21.03 -10.36 -3.19
N GLY A 121 22.28 -10.55 -3.64
CA GLY A 121 22.76 -10.07 -4.93
C GLY A 121 22.91 -8.54 -5.05
N TYR A 122 23.23 -7.84 -3.95
CA TYR A 122 23.59 -6.42 -3.98
C TYR A 122 24.90 -6.20 -4.75
N THR A 123 24.89 -5.20 -5.63
CA THR A 123 26.08 -4.79 -6.38
C THR A 123 26.60 -3.44 -5.91
N GLU A 124 27.91 -3.20 -6.07
CA GLU A 124 28.51 -1.89 -5.77
C GLU A 124 27.86 -0.75 -6.56
N GLU A 125 27.39 -1.03 -7.78
CA GLU A 125 26.68 -0.08 -8.61
C GLU A 125 25.33 0.32 -7.98
N GLU A 126 24.54 -0.64 -7.51
CA GLU A 126 23.30 -0.37 -6.78
C GLU A 126 23.57 0.40 -5.49
N LEU A 127 24.62 0.05 -4.73
CA LEU A 127 24.98 0.80 -3.53
C LEU A 127 25.29 2.27 -3.84
N ARG A 128 26.08 2.52 -4.89
CA ARG A 128 26.54 3.85 -5.28
C ARG A 128 25.46 4.69 -5.96
N ILE A 129 24.68 4.10 -6.87
CA ILE A 129 23.74 4.81 -7.74
C ILE A 129 22.33 4.83 -7.15
N ILE A 130 21.96 3.83 -6.33
CA ILE A 130 20.60 3.67 -5.81
C ILE A 130 20.54 4.01 -4.32
N ILE A 131 21.24 3.26 -3.47
CA ILE A 131 21.12 3.43 -2.01
C ILE A 131 21.74 4.76 -1.54
N THR A 132 22.95 5.09 -1.99
CA THR A 132 23.69 6.27 -1.55
C THR A 132 22.91 7.58 -1.80
N PRO A 133 22.34 7.86 -2.98
CA PRO A 133 21.57 9.08 -3.21
C PRO A 133 20.28 9.16 -2.39
N MET A 134 19.58 8.03 -2.22
CA MET A 134 18.36 7.96 -1.40
C MET A 134 18.67 8.22 0.07
N ALA A 135 19.71 7.59 0.61
CA ALA A 135 20.14 7.79 1.99
C ALA A 135 20.64 9.22 2.25
N LYS A 136 21.36 9.83 1.29
CA LYS A 136 21.87 11.20 1.44
C LYS A 136 20.78 12.27 1.31
N SER A 137 19.94 12.18 0.28
CA SER A 137 19.01 13.27 -0.10
C SER A 137 17.55 13.01 0.28
N GLY A 138 17.17 11.76 0.52
CA GLY A 138 15.78 11.35 0.73
C GLY A 138 14.91 11.45 -0.52
N ILE A 139 15.53 11.41 -1.70
CA ILE A 139 14.90 11.45 -3.02
C ILE A 139 15.46 10.29 -3.84
N GLU A 140 14.61 9.69 -4.67
CA GLU A 140 14.97 8.63 -5.60
C GLU A 140 16.06 9.12 -6.58
N PRO A 141 17.04 8.27 -6.93
CA PRO A 141 18.06 8.65 -7.90
C PRO A 141 17.45 9.02 -9.25
N ILE A 142 18.04 10.04 -9.88
CA ILE A 142 17.66 10.48 -11.23
C ILE A 142 18.77 10.04 -12.19
N GLY A 143 18.36 9.39 -13.28
CA GLY A 143 19.21 9.02 -14.40
C GLY A 143 18.69 9.61 -15.73
N SER A 144 19.42 9.35 -16.80
CA SER A 144 19.04 9.72 -18.18
C SER A 144 19.38 8.57 -19.14
N MET A 145 18.96 8.71 -20.41
CA MET A 145 19.02 7.68 -21.45
C MET A 145 18.01 6.53 -21.26
N GLY A 146 17.80 5.74 -22.32
CA GLY A 146 16.98 4.53 -22.27
C GLY A 146 17.75 3.36 -21.66
N THR A 147 17.03 2.31 -21.25
CA THR A 147 17.65 1.06 -20.81
C THR A 147 18.11 0.25 -22.03
N ASP A 148 19.40 -0.06 -22.10
CA ASP A 148 20.01 -0.90 -23.15
C ASP A 148 20.36 -2.31 -22.61
N THR A 149 19.85 -2.64 -21.42
CA THR A 149 19.99 -3.98 -20.84
C THR A 149 18.92 -4.92 -21.42
N PRO A 150 19.22 -6.22 -21.60
CA PRO A 150 18.22 -7.21 -21.96
C PRO A 150 17.08 -7.25 -20.93
N ILE A 151 15.86 -7.57 -21.38
CA ILE A 151 14.77 -7.91 -20.47
C ILE A 151 15.20 -9.07 -19.56
N ALA A 152 14.64 -9.12 -18.34
CA ALA A 152 15.12 -10.04 -17.30
C ALA A 152 15.23 -11.50 -17.78
N ALA A 153 14.24 -11.98 -18.55
CA ALA A 153 14.20 -13.34 -19.09
C ALA A 153 15.29 -13.67 -20.12
N LEU A 154 15.89 -12.66 -20.75
CA LEU A 154 16.98 -12.82 -21.72
C LEU A 154 18.35 -12.44 -21.14
N SER A 155 18.41 -12.07 -19.86
CA SER A 155 19.64 -11.69 -19.19
C SER A 155 20.53 -12.91 -18.96
N ALA A 156 21.82 -12.77 -19.26
CA ALA A 156 22.83 -13.76 -18.88
C ALA A 156 23.25 -13.66 -17.40
N LYS A 157 22.86 -12.58 -16.71
CA LYS A 157 23.09 -12.36 -15.28
C LYS A 157 21.83 -12.70 -14.48
N PRO A 158 21.96 -13.18 -13.23
CA PRO A 158 20.82 -13.36 -12.34
C PRO A 158 20.10 -12.01 -12.14
N ARG A 159 18.77 -12.04 -12.18
CA ARG A 159 17.88 -10.88 -12.01
C ARG A 159 16.91 -11.18 -10.89
N LEU A 160 16.48 -10.14 -10.18
CA LEU A 160 15.49 -10.29 -9.12
C LEU A 160 14.11 -10.57 -9.72
N LEU A 161 13.23 -11.21 -8.96
CA LEU A 161 11.87 -11.49 -9.44
C LEU A 161 11.11 -10.20 -9.80
N PHE A 162 11.43 -9.09 -9.11
CA PHE A 162 10.88 -7.76 -9.40
C PHE A 162 11.12 -7.31 -10.85
N ASP A 163 12.28 -7.65 -11.44
CA ASP A 163 12.65 -7.23 -12.81
C ASP A 163 11.78 -7.84 -13.91
N TYR A 164 11.01 -8.88 -13.59
CA TYR A 164 10.09 -9.53 -14.52
C TYR A 164 8.74 -8.80 -14.61
N PHE A 165 8.53 -7.73 -13.83
CA PHE A 165 7.29 -6.98 -13.81
C PHE A 165 7.51 -5.55 -14.29
N SER A 166 6.67 -5.10 -15.23
CA SER A 166 6.64 -3.71 -15.71
C SER A 166 5.46 -2.97 -15.08
N GLN A 167 5.68 -1.74 -14.62
CA GLN A 167 4.61 -0.89 -14.08
C GLN A 167 3.63 -0.50 -15.20
N LEU A 168 2.34 -0.78 -15.00
CA LEU A 168 1.31 -0.22 -15.87
C LEU A 168 1.15 1.27 -15.60
N PHE A 169 0.72 2.01 -16.62
CA PHE A 169 0.41 3.43 -16.49
C PHE A 169 -0.83 3.76 -17.32
N ALA A 170 -1.57 4.76 -16.86
CA ALA A 170 -2.81 5.16 -17.53
C ALA A 170 -2.49 5.89 -18.84
N GLN A 171 -3.19 5.49 -19.90
CA GLN A 171 -3.12 6.13 -21.21
C GLN A 171 -4.53 6.39 -21.71
N VAL A 172 -4.88 7.65 -21.94
CA VAL A 172 -6.13 8.13 -22.55
C VAL A 172 -7.41 7.88 -21.72
N THR A 173 -7.62 6.67 -21.19
CA THR A 173 -8.84 6.22 -20.51
C THR A 173 -9.09 6.93 -19.17
N ASN A 174 -8.01 7.17 -18.42
CA ASN A 174 -8.00 7.93 -17.18
C ASN A 174 -6.71 8.77 -17.11
N PRO A 175 -6.76 9.99 -16.53
CA PRO A 175 -5.57 10.81 -16.40
C PRO A 175 -4.69 10.33 -15.23
N PRO A 176 -3.35 10.41 -15.36
CA PRO A 176 -2.47 10.29 -14.21
C PRO A 176 -2.63 11.50 -13.28
N LEU A 177 -2.17 11.34 -12.04
CA LEU A 177 -2.21 12.37 -11.00
C LEU A 177 -0.81 13.02 -10.83
N ASP A 178 -0.77 14.32 -10.57
CA ASP A 178 0.46 15.00 -10.16
C ASP A 178 0.71 14.77 -8.66
N ALA A 179 1.58 13.80 -8.34
CA ALA A 179 1.91 13.43 -6.97
C ALA A 179 2.52 14.56 -6.11
N ILE A 180 2.95 15.67 -6.71
CA ILE A 180 3.57 16.80 -6.00
C ILE A 180 2.55 17.93 -5.84
N ARG A 181 1.90 18.35 -6.92
CA ARG A 181 0.95 19.48 -6.90
C ARG A 181 -0.40 19.11 -6.31
N GLU A 182 -0.77 17.84 -6.41
CA GLU A 182 -2.04 17.30 -5.91
C GLU A 182 -1.81 16.39 -4.68
N GLU A 183 -0.73 16.61 -3.92
CA GLU A 183 -0.38 15.80 -2.73
C GLU A 183 -1.52 15.77 -1.69
N LEU A 184 -2.30 16.83 -1.56
CA LEU A 184 -3.45 16.92 -0.65
C LEU A 184 -4.55 15.89 -0.92
N VAL A 185 -4.69 15.45 -2.16
CA VAL A 185 -5.62 14.37 -2.53
C VAL A 185 -4.92 13.02 -2.55
N THR A 186 -3.76 12.86 -1.91
CA THR A 186 -3.06 11.58 -1.84
C THR A 186 -2.91 11.09 -0.41
N SER A 187 -2.77 9.77 -0.23
CA SER A 187 -2.44 9.18 1.07
C SER A 187 -1.55 7.97 0.91
N LEU A 188 -0.43 7.99 1.65
CA LEU A 188 0.46 6.85 1.90
C LEU A 188 0.14 6.15 3.23
N GLY A 189 -0.78 6.70 4.02
CA GLY A 189 -1.22 6.08 5.26
C GLY A 189 -2.19 4.93 4.99
N GLY A 190 -2.11 3.91 5.83
CA GLY A 190 -2.94 2.71 5.77
C GLY A 190 -3.16 2.13 7.18
N SER A 191 -3.65 0.90 7.23
CA SER A 191 -3.82 0.17 8.48
C SER A 191 -3.40 -1.29 8.34
N ILE A 192 -2.95 -1.88 9.45
CA ILE A 192 -2.64 -3.31 9.58
C ILE A 192 -3.60 -3.91 10.59
N GLY A 193 -4.29 -4.97 10.21
CA GLY A 193 -5.11 -5.76 11.13
C GLY A 193 -6.30 -6.39 10.44
N PRO A 194 -7.23 -6.96 11.22
CA PRO A 194 -8.44 -7.54 10.69
C PRO A 194 -9.38 -6.44 10.19
N GLU A 195 -9.97 -6.67 9.02
CA GLU A 195 -11.12 -5.95 8.51
C GLU A 195 -12.40 -6.66 8.97
N HIS A 196 -13.33 -5.90 9.54
CA HIS A 196 -14.62 -6.40 10.00
C HIS A 196 -15.70 -6.23 8.93
N ASN A 197 -16.92 -6.67 9.25
CA ASN A 197 -18.05 -6.60 8.33
C ASN A 197 -18.34 -5.15 7.92
N LEU A 198 -18.23 -4.86 6.62
CA LEU A 198 -18.53 -3.54 6.07
C LEU A 198 -20.01 -3.16 6.23
N LEU A 199 -20.91 -4.16 6.26
CA LEU A 199 -22.36 -3.96 6.36
C LEU A 199 -22.85 -3.78 7.80
N ASP A 200 -21.98 -4.05 8.78
CA ASP A 200 -22.30 -3.97 10.21
C ASP A 200 -21.10 -3.35 10.96
N PRO A 201 -20.89 -2.03 10.83
CA PRO A 201 -19.75 -1.36 11.42
C PRO A 201 -19.92 -1.25 12.94
N GLY A 202 -18.84 -1.53 13.67
CA GLY A 202 -18.81 -1.37 15.12
C GLY A 202 -17.40 -1.07 15.67
N PRO A 203 -17.25 -0.94 17.00
CA PRO A 203 -15.95 -0.65 17.62
C PRO A 203 -14.85 -1.66 17.27
N ALA A 204 -15.23 -2.91 17.00
CA ALA A 204 -14.29 -3.96 16.61
C ALA A 204 -13.60 -3.64 15.26
N SER A 205 -14.29 -2.95 14.34
CA SER A 205 -13.74 -2.55 13.04
C SER A 205 -12.54 -1.61 13.16
N CYS A 206 -12.41 -0.90 14.29
CA CYS A 206 -11.31 0.03 14.54
C CYS A 206 -10.09 -0.63 15.19
N ARG A 207 -10.12 -1.93 15.51
CA ARG A 207 -9.01 -2.66 16.16
C ARG A 207 -7.89 -2.98 15.18
N GLN A 208 -7.21 -1.93 14.72
CA GLN A 208 -6.14 -2.00 13.74
C GLN A 208 -4.98 -1.10 14.17
N ILE A 209 -3.79 -1.39 13.65
CA ILE A 209 -2.63 -0.53 13.77
C ILE A 209 -2.68 0.50 12.64
N SER A 210 -2.72 1.79 12.97
CA SER A 210 -2.62 2.86 11.99
C SER A 210 -1.16 3.06 11.57
N LEU A 211 -0.93 3.06 10.26
CA LEU A 211 0.34 3.39 9.65
C LEU A 211 0.28 4.75 8.96
N ALA A 212 1.27 5.60 9.22
CA ALA A 212 1.42 6.84 8.48
C ALA A 212 2.07 6.64 7.10
N PHE A 213 2.82 5.55 6.94
CA PHE A 213 3.68 5.29 5.79
C PHE A 213 3.80 3.78 5.54
N PRO A 214 3.94 3.33 4.28
CA PRO A 214 4.01 1.90 3.96
C PRO A 214 5.38 1.28 4.20
N VAL A 215 6.43 2.10 4.25
CA VAL A 215 7.79 1.65 4.51
C VAL A 215 8.08 1.92 5.97
N ILE A 216 8.38 0.86 6.72
CA ILE A 216 8.61 0.91 8.17
C ILE A 216 10.05 0.55 8.50
N ASP A 217 10.59 1.11 9.57
CA ASP A 217 11.92 0.76 10.07
C ASP A 217 11.93 -0.52 10.92
N ASN A 218 13.14 -0.96 11.32
CA ASN A 218 13.31 -2.19 12.11
C ASN A 218 12.69 -2.07 13.51
N ASP A 219 12.71 -0.86 14.08
CA ASP A 219 12.20 -0.61 15.43
C ASP A 219 10.66 -0.63 15.42
N GLU A 220 10.06 -0.07 14.37
CA GLU A 220 8.65 -0.13 14.03
C GLU A 220 8.18 -1.56 13.78
N LEU A 221 8.94 -2.36 13.03
CA LEU A 221 8.63 -3.78 12.84
C LEU A 221 8.67 -4.54 14.18
N ALA A 222 9.67 -4.31 15.02
CA ALA A 222 9.78 -4.93 16.33
C ALA A 222 8.59 -4.57 17.25
N LYS A 223 8.08 -3.34 17.15
CA LYS A 223 6.84 -2.92 17.83
C LYS A 223 5.63 -3.73 17.36
N ILE A 224 5.50 -3.97 16.06
CA ILE A 224 4.40 -4.76 15.48
C ILE A 224 4.48 -6.22 15.92
N ILE A 225 5.67 -6.84 15.84
CA ILE A 225 5.87 -8.25 16.24
C ILE A 225 5.49 -8.46 17.71
N HIS A 226 5.87 -7.52 18.58
CA HIS A 226 5.63 -7.62 20.02
C HIS A 226 4.42 -6.81 20.51
N VAL A 227 3.51 -6.42 19.61
CA VAL A 227 2.37 -5.55 19.94
C VAL A 227 1.48 -6.11 21.06
N ASN A 228 1.36 -7.45 21.13
CA ASN A 228 0.58 -8.13 22.16
C ASN A 228 1.44 -8.87 23.20
N ALA A 229 2.72 -8.50 23.36
CA ALA A 229 3.60 -9.18 24.32
C ALA A 229 3.10 -9.09 25.78
N ASP A 230 2.49 -7.95 26.15
CA ASP A 230 1.96 -7.69 27.49
C ASP A 230 0.47 -8.08 27.63
N ASN A 231 -0.11 -8.79 26.66
CA ASN A 231 -1.55 -9.09 26.56
C ASN A 231 -2.50 -7.88 26.53
N ASN A 232 -1.98 -6.69 26.24
CA ASN A 232 -2.76 -5.45 26.16
C ASN A 232 -3.56 -5.32 24.85
N HIS A 233 -3.18 -6.06 23.79
CA HIS A 233 -3.74 -5.94 22.45
C HIS A 233 -4.07 -7.31 21.84
N PRO A 234 -4.96 -8.13 22.46
CA PRO A 234 -5.22 -9.50 22.02
C PRO A 234 -5.76 -9.61 20.59
N GLY A 235 -6.39 -8.55 20.08
CA GLY A 235 -6.87 -8.46 18.70
C GLY A 235 -5.79 -8.15 17.65
N LEU A 236 -4.52 -7.99 18.04
CA LEU A 236 -3.42 -7.60 17.16
C LEU A 236 -2.23 -8.58 17.23
N SER A 237 -2.43 -9.81 17.73
CA SER A 237 -1.36 -10.81 17.81
C SER A 237 -0.67 -11.01 16.44
N ALA A 238 0.66 -10.94 16.44
CA ALA A 238 1.49 -11.12 15.27
C ALA A 238 2.10 -12.53 15.24
N TYR A 239 2.22 -13.10 14.05
CA TYR A 239 2.94 -14.34 13.78
C TYR A 239 4.01 -14.09 12.72
N VAL A 240 5.25 -14.50 13.01
CA VAL A 240 6.38 -14.32 12.10
C VAL A 240 6.64 -15.64 11.38
N VAL A 241 6.49 -15.62 10.07
CA VAL A 241 6.75 -16.76 9.18
C VAL A 241 8.19 -16.68 8.70
N SER A 242 8.93 -17.78 8.84
CA SER A 242 10.24 -17.92 8.23
C SER A 242 10.10 -18.32 6.76
N GLY A 243 10.41 -17.38 5.87
CA GLY A 243 10.47 -17.53 4.42
C GLY A 243 11.80 -18.10 3.93
N LEU A 244 12.33 -19.12 4.61
CA LEU A 244 13.58 -19.79 4.25
C LEU A 244 13.31 -21.22 3.77
N PHE A 245 14.07 -21.69 2.78
CA PHE A 245 13.96 -23.06 2.26
C PHE A 245 15.33 -23.76 2.16
N PRO A 246 15.39 -25.10 2.34
CA PRO A 246 16.65 -25.84 2.25
C PRO A 246 17.26 -25.80 0.84
N ILE A 247 18.51 -25.35 0.73
CA ILE A 247 19.23 -25.24 -0.55
C ILE A 247 19.42 -26.62 -1.21
N ALA A 248 19.63 -27.65 -0.39
CA ALA A 248 19.87 -29.02 -0.85
C ALA A 248 18.70 -29.62 -1.65
N GLU A 249 17.48 -29.12 -1.45
CA GLU A 249 16.25 -29.62 -2.08
C GLU A 249 15.89 -28.86 -3.37
N GLY A 250 16.62 -27.78 -3.69
CA GLY A 250 16.46 -27.02 -4.92
C GLY A 250 15.04 -26.47 -5.11
N GLY A 251 14.57 -26.46 -6.36
CA GLY A 251 13.27 -25.90 -6.72
C GLY A 251 12.07 -26.66 -6.14
N GLU A 252 12.21 -27.95 -5.85
CA GLU A 252 11.14 -28.73 -5.21
C GLU A 252 11.02 -28.36 -3.74
N GLY A 253 12.14 -28.20 -3.03
CA GLY A 253 12.14 -27.71 -1.64
C GLY A 253 11.53 -26.31 -1.52
N LEU A 254 11.79 -25.43 -2.49
CA LEU A 254 11.13 -24.12 -2.56
C LEU A 254 9.61 -24.25 -2.68
N ARG A 255 9.13 -25.09 -3.60
CA ARG A 255 7.69 -25.35 -3.81
C ARG A 255 7.03 -25.93 -2.56
N GLN A 256 7.67 -26.94 -1.96
CA GLN A 256 7.18 -27.58 -0.74
C GLN A 256 7.11 -26.58 0.41
N ARG A 257 8.16 -25.77 0.62
CA ARG A 257 8.18 -24.78 1.69
C ARG A 257 7.09 -23.71 1.52
N ILE A 258 6.80 -23.28 0.29
CA ILE A 258 5.68 -22.36 0.04
C ILE A 258 4.34 -22.98 0.47
N GLU A 259 4.12 -24.26 0.19
CA GLU A 259 2.89 -24.95 0.59
C GLU A 259 2.81 -25.13 2.12
N GLU A 260 3.92 -25.46 2.77
CA GLU A 260 4.01 -25.49 4.23
C GLU A 260 3.68 -24.13 4.84
N ILE A 261 4.24 -23.05 4.28
CA ILE A 261 3.96 -21.68 4.73
C ILE A 261 2.48 -21.33 4.57
N ARG A 262 1.83 -21.72 3.47
CA ARG A 262 0.39 -21.50 3.27
C ARG A 262 -0.42 -22.13 4.43
N GLN A 263 -0.11 -23.38 4.78
CA GLN A 263 -0.78 -24.09 5.88
C GLN A 263 -0.44 -23.52 7.26
N GLU A 264 0.83 -23.17 7.48
CA GLU A 264 1.35 -22.52 8.69
C GLU A 264 0.59 -21.21 8.95
N VAL A 265 0.44 -20.37 7.92
CA VAL A 265 -0.30 -19.10 8.02
C VAL A 265 -1.78 -19.35 8.31
N SER A 266 -2.44 -20.28 7.62
CA SER A 266 -3.85 -20.59 7.89
C SER A 266 -4.07 -21.07 9.32
N THR A 267 -3.14 -21.88 9.85
CA THR A 267 -3.15 -22.35 11.24
C THR A 267 -2.95 -21.19 12.21
N ALA A 268 -1.95 -20.32 11.99
CA ALA A 268 -1.71 -19.15 12.82
C ALA A 268 -2.93 -18.22 12.89
N ILE A 269 -3.66 -18.05 11.78
CA ILE A 269 -4.90 -17.26 11.73
C ILE A 269 -6.00 -17.89 12.58
N ALA A 270 -6.15 -19.21 12.50
CA ALA A 270 -7.09 -19.98 13.30
C ALA A 270 -6.77 -19.87 14.80
N ASP A 271 -5.49 -19.88 15.15
CA ASP A 271 -4.99 -19.73 16.52
C ASP A 271 -5.08 -18.29 17.06
N GLY A 272 -5.45 -17.33 16.21
CA GLY A 272 -5.77 -15.96 16.64
C GLY A 272 -4.80 -14.89 16.13
N ALA A 273 -3.81 -15.23 15.30
CA ALA A 273 -2.97 -14.24 14.65
C ALA A 273 -3.79 -13.31 13.75
N ARG A 274 -3.52 -12.01 13.84
CA ARG A 274 -4.17 -10.95 13.05
C ARG A 274 -3.18 -10.13 12.25
N ILE A 275 -1.89 -10.37 12.45
CA ILE A 275 -0.80 -9.80 11.68
C ILE A 275 0.13 -10.94 11.31
N ILE A 276 0.44 -11.09 10.03
CA ILE A 276 1.40 -12.07 9.54
C ILE A 276 2.60 -11.31 9.01
N VAL A 277 3.76 -11.56 9.60
CA VAL A 277 5.04 -11.01 9.15
C VAL A 277 5.72 -12.08 8.30
N LEU A 278 5.89 -11.82 7.01
CA LEU A 278 6.63 -12.67 6.08
C LEU A 278 8.08 -12.20 6.09
N SER A 279 8.98 -13.02 6.65
CA SER A 279 10.38 -12.65 6.83
C SER A 279 11.32 -13.54 6.02
N ASP A 280 12.21 -12.94 5.24
CA ASP A 280 13.33 -13.63 4.58
C ASP A 280 14.66 -13.51 5.37
N ARG A 281 14.59 -13.01 6.61
CA ARG A 281 15.74 -12.85 7.50
C ARG A 281 16.29 -14.23 7.90
N ASP A 282 17.55 -14.22 8.37
CA ASP A 282 18.26 -15.37 8.96
C ASP A 282 18.60 -16.51 8.00
N GLY A 283 18.65 -16.22 6.69
CA GLY A 283 19.26 -17.11 5.71
C GLY A 283 20.73 -17.42 6.04
N ASP A 284 21.13 -18.67 5.84
CA ASP A 284 22.45 -19.19 6.19
C ASP A 284 23.03 -20.09 5.08
N ALA A 285 24.00 -20.95 5.43
CA ALA A 285 24.65 -21.83 4.46
C ALA A 285 23.78 -23.01 4.01
N GLU A 286 22.71 -23.32 4.76
CA GLU A 286 21.81 -24.45 4.51
C GLU A 286 20.46 -23.98 3.97
N ASN A 287 20.02 -22.78 4.38
CA ASN A 287 18.70 -22.24 4.08
C ASN A 287 18.80 -20.92 3.33
N ALA A 288 18.17 -20.86 2.15
CA ALA A 288 18.12 -19.67 1.32
C ALA A 288 16.79 -18.92 1.51
N PRO A 289 16.80 -17.58 1.36
CA PRO A 289 15.58 -16.79 1.37
C PRO A 289 14.70 -17.08 0.14
N ILE A 290 13.40 -17.26 0.36
CA ILE A 290 12.39 -17.27 -0.70
C ILE A 290 12.27 -15.84 -1.23
N PRO A 291 12.24 -15.61 -2.56
CA PRO A 291 11.99 -14.28 -3.11
C PRO A 291 10.74 -13.65 -2.50
N SER A 292 10.90 -12.48 -1.90
CA SER A 292 9.89 -11.80 -1.07
C SER A 292 8.59 -11.55 -1.83
N LEU A 293 8.68 -11.23 -3.14
CA LEU A 293 7.50 -11.05 -3.99
C LEU A 293 6.74 -12.37 -4.18
N LEU A 294 7.44 -13.49 -4.38
CA LEU A 294 6.83 -14.82 -4.52
C LEU A 294 6.18 -15.27 -3.21
N LEU A 295 6.87 -15.07 -2.08
CA LEU A 295 6.34 -15.38 -0.76
C LEU A 295 5.06 -14.58 -0.46
N THR A 296 5.11 -13.27 -0.74
CA THR A 296 3.98 -12.36 -0.52
C THR A 296 2.79 -12.72 -1.39
N SER A 297 3.00 -12.94 -2.70
CA SER A 297 1.91 -13.28 -3.62
C SER A 297 1.29 -14.64 -3.29
N ALA A 298 2.13 -15.65 -2.99
CA ALA A 298 1.66 -16.99 -2.66
C ALA A 298 0.76 -17.01 -1.41
N VAL A 299 1.14 -16.28 -0.36
CA VAL A 299 0.33 -16.16 0.86
C VAL A 299 -0.90 -15.29 0.61
N HIS A 300 -0.76 -14.16 -0.09
CA HIS A 300 -1.87 -13.26 -0.38
C HIS A 300 -3.01 -13.97 -1.14
N HIS A 301 -2.68 -14.68 -2.23
CA HIS A 301 -3.67 -15.38 -3.05
C HIS A 301 -4.24 -16.62 -2.36
N HIS A 302 -3.43 -17.35 -1.58
CA HIS A 302 -3.92 -18.43 -0.73
C HIS A 302 -5.02 -17.96 0.23
N LEU A 303 -4.75 -16.86 0.96
CA LEU A 303 -5.72 -16.28 1.89
C LEU A 303 -6.98 -15.72 1.20
N ILE A 304 -6.87 -15.25 -0.05
CA ILE A 304 -8.03 -14.87 -0.85
C ILE A 304 -8.88 -16.10 -1.18
N ARG A 305 -8.25 -17.19 -1.65
CA ARG A 305 -8.94 -18.46 -1.97
C ARG A 305 -9.65 -19.05 -0.75
N GLU A 306 -9.03 -18.95 0.42
CA GLU A 306 -9.63 -19.40 1.69
C GLU A 306 -10.63 -18.42 2.31
N LYS A 307 -10.78 -17.21 1.73
CA LYS A 307 -11.64 -16.13 2.26
C LYS A 307 -11.23 -15.69 3.68
N THR A 308 -9.94 -15.76 3.97
CA THR A 308 -9.33 -15.38 5.25
C THR A 308 -8.46 -14.13 5.13
N ARG A 309 -8.21 -13.61 3.92
CA ARG A 309 -7.35 -12.42 3.70
C ARG A 309 -7.78 -11.19 4.50
N THR A 310 -9.09 -10.95 4.66
CA THR A 310 -9.61 -9.82 5.45
C THR A 310 -9.37 -9.97 6.95
N LYS A 311 -9.04 -11.17 7.45
CA LYS A 311 -8.81 -11.41 8.88
C LYS A 311 -7.42 -10.97 9.34
N VAL A 312 -6.52 -10.61 8.43
CA VAL A 312 -5.12 -10.32 8.75
C VAL A 312 -4.55 -9.12 7.99
N GLY A 313 -3.58 -8.45 8.61
CA GLY A 313 -2.62 -7.62 7.89
C GLY A 313 -1.37 -8.42 7.50
N LEU A 314 -0.82 -8.16 6.31
CA LEU A 314 0.45 -8.76 5.85
C LEU A 314 1.56 -7.71 5.94
N VAL A 315 2.65 -8.03 6.62
CA VAL A 315 3.86 -7.20 6.69
C VAL A 315 5.01 -8.00 6.10
N VAL A 316 5.83 -7.37 5.26
CA VAL A 316 6.96 -8.05 4.61
C VAL A 316 8.26 -7.50 5.18
N GLU A 317 9.04 -8.35 5.84
CA GLU A 317 10.42 -8.09 6.22
C GLU A 317 11.33 -8.72 5.17
N THR A 318 12.09 -7.89 4.44
CA THR A 318 12.89 -8.41 3.33
C THR A 318 14.24 -7.74 3.14
N GLY A 319 15.23 -8.57 2.82
CA GLY A 319 16.56 -8.16 2.39
C GLY A 319 16.66 -7.82 0.91
N GLU A 320 15.65 -8.08 0.07
CA GLU A 320 15.73 -7.83 -1.39
C GLU A 320 15.44 -6.37 -1.77
N VAL A 321 14.59 -5.70 -0.99
CA VAL A 321 14.06 -4.37 -1.33
C VAL A 321 15.16 -3.32 -1.23
N ARG A 322 15.48 -2.72 -2.38
CA ARG A 322 16.43 -1.62 -2.51
C ARG A 322 15.97 -0.52 -3.46
N GLU A 323 14.85 -0.72 -4.15
CA GLU A 323 14.28 0.22 -5.12
C GLU A 323 12.81 0.51 -4.82
N VAL A 324 12.35 1.66 -5.29
CA VAL A 324 10.93 2.08 -5.23
C VAL A 324 10.03 1.03 -5.88
N HIS A 325 10.48 0.44 -6.99
CA HIS A 325 9.73 -0.58 -7.71
C HIS A 325 9.45 -1.83 -6.86
N HIS A 326 10.40 -2.25 -6.04
CA HIS A 326 10.25 -3.44 -5.19
C HIS A 326 9.16 -3.23 -4.14
N VAL A 327 9.16 -2.07 -3.49
CA VAL A 327 8.10 -1.69 -2.53
C VAL A 327 6.74 -1.62 -3.22
N ALA A 328 6.67 -0.98 -4.39
CA ALA A 328 5.42 -0.86 -5.14
C ALA A 328 4.86 -2.22 -5.58
N LEU A 329 5.71 -3.19 -5.91
CA LEU A 329 5.28 -4.56 -6.23
C LEU A 329 4.76 -5.28 -5.00
N LEU A 330 5.51 -5.30 -3.90
CA LEU A 330 5.08 -5.98 -2.67
C LEU A 330 3.70 -5.50 -2.19
N ILE A 331 3.48 -4.18 -2.22
CA ILE A 331 2.17 -3.59 -1.87
C ILE A 331 1.11 -3.97 -2.91
N GLY A 332 1.44 -3.87 -4.20
CA GLY A 332 0.55 -4.28 -5.29
C GLY A 332 0.13 -5.75 -5.25
N TYR A 333 0.91 -6.61 -4.59
CA TYR A 333 0.64 -8.03 -4.35
C TYR A 333 0.20 -8.34 -2.91
N GLY A 334 -0.20 -7.32 -2.14
CA GLY A 334 -1.00 -7.51 -0.92
C GLY A 334 -0.28 -7.22 0.40
N ALA A 335 0.96 -6.73 0.40
CA ALA A 335 1.62 -6.24 1.61
C ALA A 335 0.99 -4.92 2.10
N ALA A 336 0.65 -4.85 3.38
CA ALA A 336 0.19 -3.62 4.04
C ALA A 336 1.36 -2.70 4.44
N ALA A 337 2.51 -3.29 4.77
CA ALA A 337 3.77 -2.59 5.03
C ALA A 337 4.98 -3.41 4.58
N VAL A 338 6.07 -2.72 4.28
CA VAL A 338 7.35 -3.29 3.86
C VAL A 338 8.47 -2.75 4.75
N ASN A 339 9.24 -3.67 5.33
CA ASN A 339 10.44 -3.39 6.10
C ASN A 339 11.68 -3.81 5.28
N PRO A 340 12.38 -2.86 4.62
CA PRO A 340 13.55 -3.14 3.80
C PRO A 340 14.81 -3.21 4.66
N TYR A 341 14.89 -4.17 5.58
CA TYR A 341 15.89 -4.17 6.65
C TYR A 341 17.33 -4.06 6.13
N LEU A 342 17.67 -4.81 5.08
CA LEU A 342 19.05 -4.86 4.59
C LEU A 342 19.46 -3.56 3.90
N ALA A 343 18.52 -2.88 3.23
CA ALA A 343 18.79 -1.58 2.64
C ALA A 343 19.01 -0.49 3.72
N MET A 344 18.30 -0.57 4.84
CA MET A 344 18.51 0.34 5.99
C MET A 344 19.86 0.09 6.65
N GLU A 345 20.17 -1.17 6.98
CA GLU A 345 21.46 -1.56 7.54
C GLU A 345 22.62 -1.18 6.60
N THR A 346 22.41 -1.29 5.28
CA THR A 346 23.37 -0.83 4.26
C THR A 346 23.57 0.68 4.27
N ALA A 347 22.49 1.46 4.41
CA ALA A 347 22.58 2.92 4.48
C ALA A 347 23.33 3.38 5.74
N GLU A 348 23.07 2.73 6.88
CA GLU A 348 23.82 2.97 8.13
C GLU A 348 25.29 2.62 7.97
N ASP A 349 25.60 1.44 7.42
CA ASP A 349 26.97 0.97 7.19
C ASP A 349 27.75 1.94 6.28
N LEU A 350 27.14 2.43 5.20
CA LEU A 350 27.77 3.43 4.31
C LEU A 350 28.10 4.76 5.01
N VAL A 351 27.32 5.17 6.01
CA VAL A 351 27.64 6.34 6.84
C VAL A 351 28.79 6.01 7.79
N LEU A 352 28.75 4.86 8.46
CA LEU A 352 29.79 4.43 9.40
C LEU A 352 31.15 4.22 8.72
N GLN A 353 31.15 3.81 7.44
CA GLN A 353 32.35 3.70 6.62
C GLN A 353 32.85 5.04 6.06
N GLY A 354 32.10 6.13 6.23
CA GLY A 354 32.46 7.46 5.72
C GLY A 354 32.24 7.63 4.22
N VAL A 355 31.51 6.73 3.55
CA VAL A 355 31.13 6.87 2.14
C VAL A 355 30.06 7.95 1.97
N ILE A 356 29.05 7.92 2.86
CA ILE A 356 28.05 8.99 2.97
C ILE A 356 28.52 9.98 4.04
N THR A 357 28.77 11.21 3.61
CA THR A 357 29.10 12.34 4.49
C THR A 357 27.86 13.21 4.72
N ASP A 358 27.92 14.05 5.77
CA ASP A 358 26.95 15.13 6.05
C ASP A 358 25.58 14.70 6.60
N VAL A 359 25.35 13.40 6.82
CA VAL A 359 24.14 12.87 7.46
C VAL A 359 24.50 11.82 8.51
N THR A 360 23.72 11.73 9.59
CA THR A 360 23.87 10.67 10.60
C THR A 360 23.25 9.36 10.12
N PRO A 361 23.60 8.19 10.71
CA PRO A 361 23.00 6.90 10.34
C PRO A 361 21.47 6.92 10.43
N GLU A 362 20.92 7.49 11.50
CA GLU A 362 19.46 7.56 11.71
C GLU A 362 18.80 8.47 10.66
N LYS A 363 19.49 9.54 10.26
CA LYS A 363 19.02 10.43 9.21
C LYS A 363 19.07 9.76 7.84
N ALA A 364 20.10 8.96 7.58
CA ALA A 364 20.25 8.19 6.35
C ALA A 364 19.11 7.15 6.19
N VAL A 365 18.77 6.42 7.25
CA VAL A 365 17.61 5.50 7.27
C VAL A 365 16.30 6.25 7.01
N LYS A 366 16.05 7.36 7.72
CA LYS A 366 14.84 8.17 7.51
C LYS A 366 14.73 8.70 6.08
N ASN A 367 15.85 9.11 5.50
CA ASN A 367 15.90 9.57 4.11
C ASN A 367 15.62 8.42 3.14
N LEU A 368 16.21 7.24 3.33
CA LEU A 368 15.95 6.05 2.53
C LEU A 368 14.46 5.67 2.56
N ILE A 369 13.87 5.57 3.76
CA ILE A 369 12.44 5.28 3.94
C ILE A 369 11.58 6.30 3.20
N LYS A 370 11.84 7.60 3.43
CA LYS A 370 11.12 8.69 2.76
C LYS A 370 11.20 8.56 1.23
N SER A 371 12.39 8.28 0.70
CA SER A 371 12.62 8.11 -0.73
C SER A 371 11.81 6.96 -1.31
N LEU A 372 11.88 5.79 -0.67
CA LEU A 372 11.16 4.59 -1.10
C LEU A 372 9.65 4.82 -1.12
N GLY A 373 9.05 5.33 -0.04
CA GLY A 373 7.60 5.51 0.02
C GLY A 373 7.07 6.70 -0.79
N LYS A 374 7.80 7.84 -0.89
CA LYS A 374 7.40 8.91 -1.83
C LYS A 374 7.52 8.45 -3.28
N GLY A 375 8.49 7.58 -3.59
CA GLY A 375 8.57 6.92 -4.88
C GLY A 375 7.34 6.06 -5.17
N VAL A 376 6.80 5.35 -4.18
CA VAL A 376 5.55 4.57 -4.35
C VAL A 376 4.39 5.49 -4.72
N LEU A 377 4.27 6.67 -4.10
CA LEU A 377 3.24 7.65 -4.47
C LEU A 377 3.35 8.05 -5.95
N LYS A 378 4.58 8.28 -6.44
CA LYS A 378 4.84 8.53 -7.87
C LYS A 378 4.38 7.36 -8.75
N VAL A 379 4.66 6.11 -8.35
CA VAL A 379 4.23 4.92 -9.12
C VAL A 379 2.71 4.83 -9.17
N MET A 380 2.03 4.99 -8.05
CA MET A 380 0.56 4.99 -7.97
C MET A 380 -0.06 6.09 -8.85
N SER A 381 0.54 7.28 -8.85
CA SER A 381 0.02 8.43 -9.57
C SER A 381 0.06 8.25 -11.08
N LYS A 382 0.96 7.40 -11.62
CA LYS A 382 0.97 7.02 -13.05
C LYS A 382 -0.32 6.35 -13.51
N MET A 383 -1.03 5.68 -12.59
CA MET A 383 -2.34 5.07 -12.87
C MET A 383 -3.50 5.97 -12.41
N GLY A 384 -3.22 7.16 -11.86
CA GLY A 384 -4.23 8.03 -11.25
C GLY A 384 -4.76 7.50 -9.91
N ILE A 385 -4.04 6.59 -9.26
CA ILE A 385 -4.42 6.03 -7.96
C ILE A 385 -3.93 6.98 -6.86
N SER A 386 -4.84 7.37 -5.98
CA SER A 386 -4.60 8.40 -4.97
C SER A 386 -4.41 7.87 -3.55
N THR A 387 -4.74 6.61 -3.24
CA THR A 387 -4.54 6.04 -1.89
C THR A 387 -3.85 4.70 -1.96
N ILE A 388 -2.98 4.45 -0.99
CA ILE A 388 -2.25 3.19 -0.90
C ILE A 388 -3.17 2.01 -0.61
N ALA A 389 -4.24 2.24 0.13
CA ALA A 389 -5.26 1.24 0.41
C ALA A 389 -5.90 0.71 -0.89
N SER A 390 -6.20 1.60 -1.85
CA SER A 390 -6.71 1.18 -3.18
C SER A 390 -5.65 0.55 -4.07
N TYR A 391 -4.37 0.84 -3.83
CA TYR A 391 -3.26 0.28 -4.60
C TYR A 391 -2.86 -1.12 -4.10
N THR A 392 -3.10 -1.40 -2.82
CA THR A 392 -2.78 -2.67 -2.19
C THR A 392 -3.58 -3.80 -2.84
N GLY A 393 -2.91 -4.82 -3.38
CA GLY A 393 -3.54 -5.92 -4.09
C GLY A 393 -4.10 -5.57 -5.49
N ALA A 394 -3.87 -4.35 -6.00
CA ALA A 394 -4.43 -3.93 -7.30
C ALA A 394 -3.72 -4.52 -8.52
N GLN A 395 -2.52 -5.10 -8.34
CA GLN A 395 -1.74 -5.75 -9.41
C GLN A 395 -1.61 -4.93 -10.70
N VAL A 396 -1.29 -3.64 -10.58
CA VAL A 396 -1.09 -2.73 -11.72
C VAL A 396 0.29 -2.92 -12.39
N PHE A 397 0.58 -4.17 -12.74
CA PHE A 397 1.84 -4.62 -13.32
C PHE A 397 1.61 -5.62 -14.44
N GLU A 398 2.54 -5.67 -15.38
CA GLU A 398 2.58 -6.67 -16.46
C GLU A 398 3.80 -7.57 -16.26
N ALA A 399 3.59 -8.88 -16.19
CA ALA A 399 4.66 -9.86 -16.08
C ALA A 399 5.21 -10.22 -17.47
N ILE A 400 6.53 -10.19 -17.62
CA ILE A 400 7.22 -10.52 -18.87
C ILE A 400 8.28 -11.58 -18.56
N GLY A 401 8.15 -12.76 -19.18
CA GLY A 401 9.13 -13.84 -19.07
C GLY A 401 8.93 -14.81 -17.91
N LEU A 402 7.79 -14.73 -17.21
CA LEU A 402 7.33 -15.74 -16.26
C LEU A 402 6.30 -16.66 -16.95
N SER A 403 6.26 -17.93 -16.56
CA SER A 403 5.29 -18.87 -17.11
C SER A 403 3.87 -18.50 -16.67
N LYS A 404 2.89 -18.75 -17.53
CA LYS A 404 1.49 -18.48 -17.20
C LYS A 404 1.03 -19.29 -15.97
N ASP A 405 1.44 -20.55 -15.88
CA ASP A 405 1.10 -21.40 -14.74
C ASP A 405 1.56 -20.82 -13.40
N LEU A 406 2.73 -20.16 -13.34
CA LEU A 406 3.21 -19.47 -12.14
C LEU A 406 2.41 -18.20 -11.83
N ILE A 407 1.94 -17.49 -12.85
CA ILE A 407 1.14 -16.26 -12.68
C ILE A 407 -0.30 -16.58 -12.27
N ASP A 408 -0.85 -17.69 -12.76
CA ASP A 408 -2.21 -18.13 -12.46
C ASP A 408 -2.32 -18.79 -11.06
N GLU A 409 -1.22 -19.34 -10.51
CA GLU A 409 -1.14 -19.92 -9.15
C GLU A 409 -1.10 -18.85 -8.04
#